data_AF-A0A955VWJ1-F1
#
_entry.id   AF-A0A955VWJ1-F1
#
_cell.length_a   1.000
_cell.length_b   1.000
_cell.length_c   1.000
_cell.angle_alpha   90.00
_cell.angle_beta   90.00
_cell.angle_gamma   90.00
#
_symmetry.space_group_name_H-M   'P 1'
#
loop_
_entity.id
_entity.type
_entity.pdbx_description
1 polymer ?
#
loop_
_entity_poly.entity_id
_entity_poly.type
_entity_poly.pdbx_seq_one_letter_code
_entity_poly.pdbx_strand_id
1 'polypeptide(L)'
;GRDADPDAIRAARLNARHAGVADLIRFEVGPMQRAEAPAPTGIVLTNPPYGDRLAADEALYRDLGDAFKQRFAGWTAWVFTAVEAPIRAIGLKPARKIPLRNGPIDCRLCRYDLYAGSRT
;
A
#
# COMPACT_ATOMS: atom_id res chain seq x y z
N GLY A 1 0.04 -4.43 -10.03
CA GLY A 1 -0.92 -3.52 -9.38
C GLY A 1 -2.20 -4.27 -9.08
N ARG A 2 -2.81 -4.04 -7.91
CA ARG A 2 -4.09 -4.63 -7.54
C ARG A 2 -4.98 -3.57 -6.88
N ASP A 3 -6.25 -3.59 -7.20
CA ASP A 3 -7.28 -2.72 -6.64
C ASP A 3 -8.62 -3.45 -6.61
N ALA A 4 -9.46 -3.16 -5.61
CA ALA A 4 -10.79 -3.74 -5.50
C ALA A 4 -11.76 -3.19 -6.54
N ASP A 5 -11.50 -1.98 -7.06
CA ASP A 5 -12.28 -1.35 -8.11
C ASP A 5 -11.85 -1.84 -9.51
N PRO A 6 -12.72 -2.57 -10.24
CA PRO A 6 -12.42 -3.03 -11.60
C PRO A 6 -12.25 -1.88 -12.60
N ASP A 7 -12.93 -0.74 -12.40
CA ASP A 7 -12.78 0.44 -13.26
C ASP A 7 -11.43 1.12 -13.05
N ALA A 8 -10.95 1.20 -11.81
CA ALA A 8 -9.59 1.66 -11.51
C ALA A 8 -8.54 0.77 -12.21
N ILE A 9 -8.70 -0.56 -12.18
CA ILE A 9 -7.80 -1.49 -12.88
C ILE A 9 -7.88 -1.31 -14.40
N ARG A 10 -9.08 -1.11 -14.96
CA ARG A 10 -9.26 -0.84 -16.39
C ARG A 10 -8.53 0.45 -16.81
N ALA A 11 -8.70 1.52 -16.05
CA ALA A 11 -8.01 2.79 -16.27
C ALA A 11 -6.48 2.64 -16.14
N ALA A 12 -6.00 1.93 -15.11
CA ALA A 12 -4.57 1.68 -14.90
C ALA A 12 -3.93 0.91 -16.07
N ARG A 13 -4.61 -0.11 -16.60
CA ARG A 13 -4.17 -0.85 -17.79
C ARG A 13 -4.08 0.06 -19.02
N LEU A 14 -5.06 0.94 -19.22
CA LEU A 14 -5.03 1.90 -20.34
C LEU A 14 -3.87 2.89 -20.19
N ASN A 15 -3.67 3.44 -18.99
CA ASN A 15 -2.58 4.36 -18.70
C ASN A 15 -1.21 3.70 -18.91
N ALA A 16 -1.04 2.44 -18.48
CA ALA A 16 0.19 1.70 -18.71
C ALA A 16 0.49 1.46 -20.20
N ARG A 17 -0.56 1.23 -21.02
CA ARG A 17 -0.42 1.15 -22.48
C ARG A 17 0.00 2.49 -23.08
N HIS A 18 -0.65 3.59 -22.69
CA HIS A 18 -0.28 4.93 -23.17
C HIS A 18 1.14 5.33 -22.77
N ALA A 19 1.60 4.88 -21.61
CA ALA A 19 2.96 5.09 -21.12
C ALA A 19 4.00 4.14 -21.74
N GLY A 20 3.59 3.16 -22.57
CA GLY A 20 4.50 2.21 -23.20
C GLY A 20 5.14 1.19 -22.25
N VAL A 21 4.57 0.98 -21.06
CA VAL A 21 5.11 0.10 -20.00
C VAL A 21 4.18 -1.07 -19.66
N ALA A 22 3.16 -1.32 -20.49
CA ALA A 22 2.15 -2.34 -20.21
C ALA A 22 2.74 -3.73 -19.99
N ASP A 23 3.75 -4.11 -20.77
CA ASP A 23 4.38 -5.43 -20.70
C ASP A 23 5.22 -5.64 -19.41
N LEU A 24 5.48 -4.55 -18.67
CA LEU A 24 6.21 -4.59 -17.41
C LEU A 24 5.30 -4.74 -16.18
N ILE A 25 3.98 -4.65 -16.35
CA ILE A 25 3.04 -4.54 -15.22
C ILE A 25 1.90 -5.55 -15.32
N ARG A 26 1.82 -6.46 -14.35
CA ARG A 26 0.63 -7.29 -14.14
C ARG A 26 -0.40 -6.54 -13.28
N PHE A 27 -1.65 -6.49 -13.76
CA PHE A 27 -2.79 -5.90 -13.04
C PHE A 27 -3.86 -6.93 -12.71
N GLU A 28 -4.35 -6.93 -11.47
CA GLU A 28 -5.38 -7.84 -10.96
C GLU A 28 -6.49 -7.07 -10.23
N VAL A 29 -7.75 -7.52 -10.36
CA VAL A 29 -8.87 -6.98 -9.59
C VAL A 29 -9.00 -7.77 -8.29
N GLY A 30 -9.09 -7.08 -7.17
CA GLY A 30 -9.33 -7.66 -5.86
C GLY A 30 -8.76 -6.82 -4.70
N PRO A 31 -9.12 -7.14 -3.46
CA PRO A 31 -8.61 -6.42 -2.29
C PRO A 31 -7.09 -6.61 -2.13
N MET A 32 -6.40 -5.54 -1.71
CA MET A 32 -4.96 -5.53 -1.45
C MET A 32 -4.54 -6.57 -0.41
N GLN A 33 -5.39 -6.83 0.57
CA GLN A 33 -5.20 -7.81 1.64
C GLN A 33 -4.93 -9.23 1.14
N ARG A 34 -5.37 -9.53 -0.09
CA ARG A 34 -5.19 -10.83 -0.74
C ARG A 34 -4.00 -10.86 -1.70
N ALA A 35 -3.23 -9.78 -1.82
CA ALA A 35 -2.07 -9.74 -2.69
C ALA A 35 -0.97 -10.64 -2.10
N GLU A 36 -0.33 -11.44 -2.95
CA GLU A 36 0.79 -12.30 -2.57
C GLU A 36 2.09 -11.68 -3.05
N ALA A 37 3.16 -11.81 -2.26
CA ALA A 37 4.49 -11.44 -2.68
C ALA A 37 4.95 -12.32 -3.86
N PRO A 38 5.31 -11.74 -5.03
CA PRO A 38 5.80 -12.52 -6.17
C PRO A 38 7.23 -13.04 -6.01
N ALA A 39 7.93 -12.68 -4.93
CA ALA A 39 9.32 -13.02 -4.67
C ALA A 39 9.62 -13.00 -3.16
N PRO A 40 10.75 -13.59 -2.69
CA PRO A 40 11.12 -13.58 -1.27
C PRO A 40 11.39 -12.18 -0.69
N THR A 41 11.85 -11.24 -1.51
CA THR A 41 12.12 -9.86 -1.10
C THR A 41 11.64 -8.89 -2.17
N GLY A 42 11.35 -7.65 -1.75
CA GLY A 42 10.86 -6.63 -2.65
C GLY A 42 10.30 -5.42 -1.92
N ILE A 43 9.59 -4.60 -2.68
CA ILE A 43 8.90 -3.41 -2.17
C ILE A 43 7.40 -3.56 -2.43
N VAL A 44 6.60 -3.38 -1.39
CA VAL A 44 5.18 -3.11 -1.52
C VAL A 44 4.96 -1.61 -1.30
N LEU A 45 4.38 -0.94 -2.30
CA LEU A 45 4.04 0.48 -2.23
C LEU A 45 2.53 0.61 -2.39
N THR A 46 1.89 1.32 -1.48
CA THR A 46 0.45 1.53 -1.53
C THR A 46 0.07 2.95 -1.11
N ASN A 47 -1.03 3.42 -1.69
CA ASN A 47 -1.71 4.66 -1.37
C ASN A 47 -3.14 4.31 -0.91
N PRO A 48 -3.32 3.78 0.31
CA PRO A 48 -4.64 3.40 0.80
C PRO A 48 -5.55 4.63 0.91
N PRO A 49 -6.87 4.44 0.91
CA PRO A 49 -7.84 5.46 1.27
C PRO A 49 -7.44 6.29 2.49
N TYR A 50 -7.48 7.61 2.34
CA TYR A 50 -7.30 8.59 3.41
C TYR A 50 -8.19 9.81 3.19
N GLY A 51 -8.43 10.57 4.28
CA GLY A 51 -9.22 11.80 4.28
C GLY A 51 -10.74 11.55 4.22
N ASP A 52 -11.50 12.65 4.23
CA ASP A 52 -12.97 12.64 4.42
C ASP A 52 -13.77 12.04 3.26
N ARG A 53 -13.15 11.76 2.10
CA ARG A 53 -13.85 11.31 0.88
C ARG A 53 -13.88 9.80 0.67
N LEU A 54 -12.98 9.06 1.32
CA LEU A 54 -12.97 7.59 1.31
C LEU A 54 -12.59 7.18 2.74
N ALA A 55 -13.60 6.81 3.53
CA ALA A 55 -13.48 6.55 4.97
C ALA A 55 -12.20 5.74 5.27
N ALA A 56 -11.19 6.45 5.77
CA ALA A 56 -9.92 5.91 6.20
C ALA A 56 -10.14 5.16 7.51
N ASP A 57 -10.80 4.01 7.44
CA ASP A 57 -11.22 3.25 8.60
C ASP A 57 -10.03 2.52 9.21
N GLU A 58 -9.95 2.49 10.55
CA GLU A 58 -8.95 1.73 11.29
C GLU A 58 -8.95 0.26 10.91
N ALA A 59 -10.12 -0.32 10.58
CA ALA A 59 -10.22 -1.71 10.14
C ALA A 59 -9.38 -1.96 8.88
N LEU A 60 -9.46 -1.08 7.89
CA LEU A 60 -8.68 -1.19 6.66
C LEU A 60 -7.17 -1.14 6.93
N TYR A 61 -6.74 -0.23 7.80
CA TYR A 61 -5.33 -0.08 8.14
C TYR A 61 -4.82 -1.28 8.96
N ARG A 62 -5.66 -1.86 9.81
CA ARG A 62 -5.35 -3.10 10.55
C ARG A 62 -5.17 -4.28 9.61
N ASP A 63 -6.12 -4.48 8.71
CA ASP A 63 -6.07 -5.52 7.68
C ASP A 63 -4.83 -5.38 6.78
N LEU A 64 -4.44 -4.15 6.45
CA LEU A 64 -3.22 -3.88 5.70
C LEU A 64 -1.96 -4.31 6.48
N GLY A 65 -1.93 -4.01 7.78
CA GLY A 65 -0.86 -4.47 8.67
C GLY A 65 -0.76 -5.99 8.76
N ASP A 66 -1.90 -6.67 8.84
CA ASP A 66 -1.95 -8.14 8.87
C ASP A 66 -1.50 -8.75 7.55
N ALA A 67 -1.93 -8.19 6.41
CA ALA A 67 -1.47 -8.62 5.10
C ALA A 67 0.06 -8.45 4.94
N PHE A 68 0.62 -7.33 5.41
CA PHE A 68 2.07 -7.12 5.40
C PHE A 68 2.82 -8.20 6.20
N LYS A 69 2.35 -8.52 7.41
CA LYS A 69 2.97 -9.55 8.26
C LYS A 69 2.87 -10.95 7.67
N GLN A 70 1.70 -11.30 7.11
CA GLN A 70 1.41 -12.66 6.66
C GLN A 70 1.97 -12.96 5.26
N ARG A 71 1.99 -11.97 4.37
CA ARG A 71 2.21 -12.20 2.92
C ARG A 71 3.46 -11.53 2.36
N PHE A 72 4.02 -10.56 3.08
CA PHE A 72 5.16 -9.75 2.62
C PHE A 72 6.33 -9.81 3.61
N ALA A 73 6.48 -10.93 4.34
CA ALA A 73 7.66 -11.17 5.16
C ALA A 73 8.94 -11.13 4.31
N GLY A 74 9.96 -10.41 4.75
CA GLY A 74 11.20 -10.14 4.00
C GLY A 74 11.17 -8.90 3.11
N TRP A 75 10.03 -8.20 3.01
CA TRP A 75 9.87 -7.03 2.14
C TRP A 75 10.03 -5.70 2.89
N THR A 76 10.06 -4.61 2.13
CA THR A 76 9.84 -3.26 2.67
C THR A 76 8.48 -2.75 2.22
N ALA A 77 7.64 -2.33 3.16
CA ALA A 77 6.39 -1.65 2.85
C ALA A 77 6.56 -0.14 2.89
N TRP A 78 5.98 0.53 1.91
CA TRP A 78 5.84 1.97 1.85
C TRP A 78 4.35 2.31 1.73
N VAL A 79 3.85 3.09 2.70
CA VAL A 79 2.45 3.52 2.75
C VAL A 79 2.42 5.03 2.63
N PHE A 80 1.82 5.54 1.56
CA PHE A 80 1.54 6.95 1.38
C PHE A 80 0.15 7.27 1.93
N THR A 81 0.06 8.17 2.90
CA THR A 81 -1.21 8.50 3.56
C THR A 81 -1.21 9.91 4.11
N ALA A 82 -2.39 10.48 4.34
CA ALA A 82 -2.53 11.76 5.04
C ALA A 82 -2.16 11.67 6.53
N VAL A 83 -1.81 12.79 7.15
CA VAL A 83 -1.34 12.86 8.55
C VAL A 83 -2.40 12.43 9.57
N GLU A 84 -3.67 12.60 9.23
CA GLU A 84 -4.85 12.26 10.03
C GLU A 84 -5.25 10.78 9.95
N ALA A 85 -4.69 10.02 9.01
CA ALA A 85 -5.05 8.62 8.83
C ALA A 85 -4.67 7.77 10.07
N PRO A 86 -5.39 6.66 10.33
CA PRO A 86 -5.17 5.82 11.51
C PRO A 86 -3.96 4.90 11.34
N ILE A 87 -2.79 5.47 11.02
CA ILE A 87 -1.55 4.73 10.75
C ILE A 87 -1.08 3.85 11.91
N ARG A 88 -1.52 4.18 13.13
CA ARG A 88 -1.29 3.37 14.33
C ARG A 88 -2.00 2.01 14.24
N ALA A 89 -3.14 1.92 13.55
CA ALA A 89 -3.91 0.70 13.37
C ALA A 89 -3.17 -0.37 12.54
N ILE A 90 -2.19 0.03 11.72
CA ILE A 90 -1.30 -0.92 11.00
C ILE A 90 -0.58 -1.87 11.97
N GLY A 91 -0.39 -1.47 13.24
CA GLY A 91 0.21 -2.36 14.24
C GLY A 91 1.67 -2.74 13.92
N LEU A 92 2.36 -1.90 13.16
CA LEU A 92 3.79 -1.96 12.85
C LEU A 92 4.43 -0.62 13.16
N LYS A 93 5.65 -0.62 13.70
CA LYS A 93 6.41 0.61 13.95
C LYS A 93 7.05 1.09 12.65
N PRO A 94 6.75 2.32 12.17
CA PRO A 94 7.43 2.87 10.99
C PRO A 94 8.92 3.06 11.28
N ALA A 95 9.77 2.57 10.38
CA ALA A 95 11.21 2.80 10.41
C ALA A 95 11.57 4.22 9.94
N ARG A 96 10.74 4.79 9.06
CA ARG A 96 10.91 6.16 8.55
C ARG A 96 9.55 6.78 8.24
N LYS A 97 9.43 8.10 8.42
CA LYS A 97 8.30 8.90 7.97
C LYS A 97 8.82 10.11 7.20
N ILE A 98 8.48 10.23 5.93
CA ILE A 98 8.89 11.34 5.07
C ILE A 98 7.69 12.28 4.91
N PRO A 99 7.79 13.56 5.32
CA PRO A 99 6.76 14.56 5.01
C PRO A 99 6.62 14.75 3.50
N LEU A 100 5.39 14.74 3.00
CA LEU A 100 5.04 14.98 1.60
C LEU A 100 3.73 15.78 1.54
N ARG A 101 3.32 16.20 0.34
CA ARG A 101 2.04 16.85 0.11
C ARG A 101 1.32 16.22 -1.08
N ASN A 102 0.01 16.02 -0.97
CA ASN A 102 -0.85 15.72 -2.10
C ASN A 102 -1.79 16.91 -2.33
N GLY A 103 -1.36 17.83 -3.19
CA GLY A 103 -1.99 19.14 -3.33
C GLY A 103 -2.00 19.89 -1.99
N PRO A 104 -3.18 20.30 -1.48
CA PRO A 104 -3.27 20.99 -0.20
C PRO A 104 -3.12 20.06 1.02
N ILE A 105 -3.22 18.74 0.83
CA ILE A 105 -3.26 17.76 1.94
C ILE A 105 -1.84 17.45 2.42
N ASP A 106 -1.63 17.55 3.73
CA ASP A 106 -0.39 17.13 4.37
C ASP A 106 -0.34 15.61 4.48
N CYS A 107 0.68 15.01 3.85
CA CYS A 107 0.85 13.57 3.78
C CYS A 107 2.17 13.10 4.39
N ARG A 108 2.24 11.80 4.64
CA ARG A 108 3.44 11.08 5.03
C ARG A 108 3.63 9.87 4.13
N LEU A 109 4.87 9.67 3.69
CA LEU A 109 5.31 8.40 3.14
C LEU A 109 6.03 7.62 4.25
N CYS A 110 5.40 6.54 4.72
CA CYS A 110 5.84 5.77 5.87
C CYS A 110 6.47 4.46 5.43
N ARG A 111 7.71 4.20 5.87
CA ARG A 111 8.43 2.95 5.61
C ARG A 111 8.26 1.98 6.77
N TYR A 112 8.02 0.72 6.47
CA TYR A 112 8.02 -0.40 7.39
C TYR A 112 8.94 -1.47 6.88
N ASP A 113 9.86 -1.92 7.73
CA ASP A 113 10.74 -3.03 7.43
C ASP A 113 10.02 -4.31 7.90
N LEU A 114 9.65 -5.20 6.96
CA LEU A 114 8.87 -6.41 7.23
C LEU A 114 9.83 -7.59 7.37
N TYR A 115 10.25 -7.90 8.59
CA TYR A 115 11.21 -8.96 8.85
C TYR A 115 10.58 -10.34 8.66
N ALA A 116 11.35 -11.30 8.14
CA ALA A 116 10.97 -12.71 8.17
C ALA A 116 11.16 -13.23 9.59
N GLY A 117 10.08 -13.24 10.38
CA GLY A 117 10.07 -13.68 11.79
C GLY A 117 9.91 -12.53 12.80
N SER A 118 9.54 -12.87 14.04
CA SER A 118 9.42 -11.89 15.13
C SER A 118 10.80 -11.48 15.62
N ARG A 119 11.04 -10.17 15.78
CA ARG A 119 12.12 -9.68 16.65
C ARG A 119 11.80 -10.09 18.08
N THR A 120 12.40 -11.18 18.55
CA THR A 120 12.68 -11.40 19.98
C THR A 120 13.84 -10.52 20.41
#